data_AF-A0AAI8MNC0-F1
#
_entry.id   AF-A0AAI8MNC0-F1
#
_cell.length_a   1.000
_cell.length_b   1.000
_cell.length_c   1.000
_cell.angle_alpha   90.00
_cell.angle_beta   90.00
_cell.angle_gamma   90.00
#
_symmetry.space_group_name_H-M   'P 1'
#
loop_
_entity.id
_entity.type
_entity.pdbx_description
1 polymer ?
#
loop_
_entity_poly.entity_id
_entity_poly.type
_entity_poly.pdbx_seq_one_letter_code
_entity_poly.pdbx_strand_id
1 'polypeptide(L)'
;MLFSNVTYGFHINKDKLLRLVIHKQQYPQAHIISLINAELIGGSSSGIPGIKKSHWIVWKTIPQSNGKDIDSHIQDNATIAQSVVTWGEIDRKVEKIDGKSLKDYTLTEYLSYNFGAMVFLPIPYELGDCE
;
A
#
# COMPACT_ATOMS: atom_id res chain seq x y z
N MET A 1 15.84 -0.10 16.85
CA MET A 1 14.38 -0.28 16.98
C MET A 1 13.84 -0.79 15.64
N LEU A 2 13.17 -1.95 15.60
CA LEU A 2 12.76 -2.62 14.35
C LEU A 2 11.63 -1.91 13.60
N PHE A 3 10.80 -1.19 14.35
CA PHE A 3 9.61 -0.49 13.86
C PHE A 3 9.92 1.00 13.73
N SER A 4 9.53 1.59 12.60
CA SER A 4 9.40 3.03 12.50
C SER A 4 8.12 3.46 13.23
N ASN A 5 8.10 4.64 13.86
CA ASN A 5 6.95 5.16 14.62
C ASN A 5 5.70 5.44 13.75
N VAL A 6 5.69 5.06 12.48
CA VAL A 6 4.58 5.23 11.56
C VAL A 6 3.74 3.96 11.55
N THR A 7 2.66 3.97 12.34
CA THR A 7 1.62 2.94 12.34
C THR A 7 0.25 3.59 12.25
N TYR A 8 -0.59 3.10 11.34
CA TYR A 8 -1.99 3.49 11.20
C TYR A 8 -2.88 2.27 11.44
N GLY A 9 -3.76 2.34 12.44
CA GLY A 9 -4.71 1.27 12.78
C GLY A 9 -6.10 1.39 12.13
N PHE A 10 -6.31 2.42 11.30
CA PHE A 10 -7.60 2.74 10.67
C PHE A 10 -7.41 3.17 9.21
N HIS A 11 -8.51 3.48 8.53
CA HIS A 11 -8.53 3.97 7.15
C HIS A 11 -7.41 4.99 6.85
N ILE A 12 -6.68 4.74 5.76
CA ILE A 12 -5.64 5.62 5.24
C ILE A 12 -6.30 6.64 4.32
N ASN A 13 -6.28 7.90 4.72
CA ASN A 13 -6.65 9.01 3.85
C ASN A 13 -5.42 9.51 3.06
N LYS A 14 -5.63 10.47 2.16
CA LYS A 14 -4.58 11.07 1.32
C LYS A 14 -3.36 11.52 2.13
N ASP A 15 -3.55 12.24 3.23
CA ASP A 15 -2.44 12.76 4.05
C ASP A 15 -1.60 11.62 4.67
N LYS A 16 -2.25 10.58 5.19
CA LYS A 16 -1.55 9.41 5.73
C LYS A 16 -0.81 8.64 4.64
N LEU A 17 -1.40 8.52 3.44
CA LEU A 17 -0.74 7.91 2.29
C LEU A 17 0.52 8.70 1.91
N LEU A 18 0.43 10.03 1.82
CA LEU A 18 1.57 10.89 1.50
C LEU A 18 2.67 10.82 2.55
N ARG A 19 2.32 10.69 3.83
CA ARG A 19 3.33 10.45 4.89
C ARG A 19 4.09 9.13 4.70
N LEU A 20 3.42 8.07 4.28
CA LEU A 20 4.07 6.79 3.95
C LEU A 20 4.98 6.92 2.72
N VAL A 21 4.52 7.65 1.70
CA VAL A 21 5.31 7.95 0.49
C VAL A 21 6.59 8.70 0.85
N ILE A 22 6.47 9.82 1.56
CA ILE A 22 7.62 10.63 2.01
C ILE A 22 8.60 9.76 2.82
N HIS A 23 8.07 8.91 3.71
CA HIS A 23 8.91 8.03 4.51
C HIS A 23 9.68 7.00 3.66
N LYS A 24 9.03 6.39 2.66
CA LYS A 24 9.68 5.44 1.73
C LYS A 24 10.71 6.13 0.83
N GLN A 25 10.48 7.38 0.46
CA GLN A 25 11.44 8.19 -0.30
C GLN A 25 12.67 8.53 0.54
N GLN A 26 12.47 8.92 1.80
CA GLN A 26 13.55 9.24 2.73
C GLN A 26 14.35 7.99 3.15
N TYR A 27 13.67 6.86 3.30
CA TYR A 27 14.27 5.58 3.68
C TYR A 27 13.92 4.50 2.64
N PRO A 28 14.63 4.45 1.49
CA PRO A 28 14.36 3.48 0.43
C PRO A 28 14.41 2.02 0.88
N GLN A 29 15.17 1.73 1.93
CA GLN A 29 15.29 0.41 2.55
C GLN A 29 14.08 0.04 3.43
N ALA A 30 13.22 0.99 3.81
CA ALA A 30 12.06 0.73 4.65
C ALA A 30 11.04 -0.16 3.94
N HIS A 31 10.49 -1.14 4.64
CA HIS A 31 9.38 -1.95 4.15
C HIS A 31 8.08 -1.36 4.67
N ILE A 32 7.15 -1.06 3.76
CA ILE A 32 5.80 -0.62 4.12
C ILE A 32 4.85 -1.79 3.91
N ILE A 33 4.10 -2.11 4.96
CA ILE A 33 3.03 -3.11 4.91
C ILE A 33 1.71 -2.36 5.10
N SER A 34 0.77 -2.51 4.16
CA SER A 34 -0.59 -1.98 4.28
C SER A 34 -1.57 -3.12 4.47
N LEU A 35 -2.60 -2.90 5.28
CA LEU A 35 -3.79 -3.75 5.27
C LEU A 35 -4.77 -3.13 4.28
N ILE A 36 -5.27 -3.95 3.37
CA ILE A 36 -6.15 -3.52 2.30
C ILE A 36 -7.40 -4.40 2.24
N ASN A 37 -8.42 -3.95 1.53
CA ASN A 37 -9.47 -4.83 1.06
C ASN A 37 -8.93 -5.75 -0.05
N ALA A 38 -9.30 -7.03 -0.03
CA ALA A 38 -8.93 -8.00 -1.08
C ALA A 38 -9.35 -7.55 -2.49
N GLU A 39 -10.42 -6.76 -2.59
CA GLU A 39 -10.90 -6.21 -3.86
C GLU A 39 -9.82 -5.38 -4.57
N LEU A 40 -8.94 -4.68 -3.84
CA LEU A 40 -7.82 -3.91 -4.43
C LEU A 40 -6.80 -4.77 -5.17
N ILE A 41 -6.83 -6.09 -4.98
CA ILE A 41 -5.91 -7.04 -5.62
C ILE A 41 -6.65 -8.19 -6.32
N GLY A 42 -7.97 -8.06 -6.53
CA GLY A 42 -8.75 -9.04 -7.30
C GLY A 42 -9.12 -10.31 -6.53
N GLY A 43 -9.05 -10.26 -5.20
CA GLY A 43 -9.58 -11.31 -4.35
C GLY A 43 -11.11 -11.40 -4.47
N SER A 44 -11.63 -12.63 -4.56
CA SER A 44 -13.07 -12.89 -4.54
C SER A 44 -13.68 -12.40 -3.22
N SER A 45 -14.86 -11.77 -3.28
CA SER A 45 -15.76 -11.71 -2.12
C SER A 45 -15.94 -13.13 -1.60
N SER A 46 -16.10 -13.32 -0.29
CA SER A 46 -16.04 -14.66 0.33
C SER A 46 -17.24 -15.58 0.01
N GLY A 47 -17.91 -15.39 -1.13
CA GLY A 47 -19.18 -16.02 -1.49
C GLY A 47 -20.37 -15.49 -0.67
N ILE A 48 -20.10 -14.69 0.37
CA ILE A 48 -21.09 -14.06 1.23
C ILE A 48 -21.18 -12.59 0.83
N PRO A 49 -22.33 -12.13 0.31
CA PRO A 49 -22.56 -10.73 -0.01
C PRO A 49 -22.24 -9.84 1.20
N GLY A 50 -21.33 -8.89 1.03
CA GLY A 50 -20.97 -7.92 2.08
C GLY A 50 -19.76 -8.29 2.96
N ILE A 51 -19.24 -9.51 2.92
CA ILE A 51 -17.99 -9.85 3.62
C ILE A 51 -16.81 -9.71 2.65
N LYS A 52 -16.16 -8.55 2.74
CA LYS A 52 -14.94 -8.24 2.00
C LYS A 52 -13.73 -8.63 2.85
N LYS A 53 -12.95 -9.63 2.44
CA LYS A 53 -11.76 -10.06 3.19
C LYS A 53 -10.70 -8.96 3.14
N SER A 54 -9.99 -8.73 4.24
CA SER A 54 -8.83 -7.84 4.24
C SER A 54 -7.54 -8.65 4.10
N HIS A 55 -6.53 -8.07 3.43
CA HIS A 55 -5.23 -8.71 3.19
C HIS A 55 -4.09 -7.75 3.51
N TRP A 56 -3.01 -8.30 4.08
CA TRP A 56 -1.76 -7.57 4.23
C TRP A 56 -0.96 -7.63 2.93
N ILE A 57 -0.48 -6.47 2.49
CA ILE A 57 0.40 -6.32 1.33
C ILE A 57 1.69 -5.62 1.72
N VAL A 58 2.78 -6.02 1.09
CA VAL A 58 4.09 -5.37 1.17
C VAL A 58 4.32 -4.55 -0.08
N TRP A 59 4.69 -3.28 0.07
CA TRP A 59 4.94 -2.39 -1.06
C TRP A 59 6.26 -2.77 -1.76
N LYS A 60 6.20 -3.08 -3.07
CA LYS A 60 7.40 -3.20 -3.91
C LYS A 60 7.81 -1.86 -4.49
N THR A 61 6.82 -1.07 -4.91
CA THR A 61 7.03 0.29 -5.40
C THR A 61 6.24 1.29 -4.56
N ILE A 62 6.68 2.54 -4.58
CA ILE A 62 5.85 3.67 -4.14
C ILE A 62 4.62 3.75 -5.07
N PRO A 63 3.43 4.15 -4.59
CA PRO A 63 2.31 4.49 -5.45
C PRO A 63 2.68 5.59 -6.44
N GLN A 64 2.41 5.38 -7.71
CA GLN A 64 2.80 6.28 -8.80
C GLN A 64 1.59 6.73 -9.61
N SER A 65 1.66 7.95 -10.13
CA SER A 65 0.76 8.46 -11.17
C SER A 65 1.57 8.95 -12.35
N ASN A 66 1.19 8.54 -13.57
CA ASN A 66 1.92 8.87 -14.80
C ASN A 66 3.43 8.55 -14.74
N GLY A 67 3.78 7.45 -14.08
CA GLY A 67 5.17 6.99 -13.92
C GLY A 67 6.02 7.79 -12.91
N LYS A 68 5.41 8.69 -12.15
CA LYS A 68 6.07 9.46 -11.09
C LYS A 68 5.45 9.13 -9.74
N ASP A 69 6.24 9.16 -8.68
CA ASP A 69 5.73 9.03 -7.32
C ASP A 69 4.69 10.12 -7.04
N ILE A 70 3.62 9.76 -6.33
CA ILE A 70 2.59 10.73 -5.94
C ILE A 70 3.13 11.73 -4.92
N ASP A 71 2.61 12.95 -4.97
CA ASP A 71 2.97 14.05 -4.07
C ASP A 71 1.73 14.79 -3.55
N SER A 72 1.91 15.91 -2.85
CA SER A 72 0.81 16.72 -2.33
C SER A 72 -0.11 17.33 -3.40
N HIS A 73 0.33 17.40 -4.66
CA HIS A 73 -0.43 17.98 -5.78
C HIS A 73 -1.28 16.95 -6.53
N ILE A 74 -1.17 15.67 -6.17
CA ILE A 74 -1.94 14.58 -6.80
C ILE A 74 -3.44 14.89 -6.74
N GLN A 75 -4.12 14.71 -7.87
CA GLN A 75 -5.57 14.92 -7.96
C GLN A 75 -6.32 13.66 -7.52
N ASP A 76 -7.53 13.82 -6.98
CA ASP A 76 -8.30 12.70 -6.43
C ASP A 76 -8.80 11.71 -7.51
N ASN A 77 -8.86 12.18 -8.77
CA ASN A 77 -9.17 11.37 -9.95
C ASN A 77 -7.91 10.86 -10.68
N ALA A 78 -6.71 11.14 -10.17
CA ALA A 78 -5.48 10.71 -10.80
C ALA A 78 -5.35 9.19 -10.71
N THR A 79 -4.90 8.60 -11.81
CA THR A 79 -4.63 7.17 -11.90
C THR A 79 -3.42 6.79 -11.06
N ILE A 80 -3.58 5.76 -10.22
CA ILE A 80 -2.58 5.23 -9.31
C ILE A 80 -2.20 3.81 -9.74
N ALA A 81 -0.90 3.60 -9.90
CA ALA A 81 -0.28 2.30 -10.11
C ALA A 81 0.66 1.97 -8.95
N GLN A 82 0.62 0.73 -8.47
CA GLN A 82 1.54 0.26 -7.44
C GLN A 82 1.82 -1.24 -7.60
N SER A 83 3.08 -1.64 -7.49
CA SER A 83 3.45 -3.05 -7.37
C SER A 83 3.53 -3.45 -5.89
N VAL A 84 2.95 -4.60 -5.56
CA VAL A 84 2.86 -5.11 -4.19
C VAL A 84 3.08 -6.62 -4.15
N VAL A 85 3.38 -7.14 -2.96
CA VAL A 85 3.41 -8.58 -2.66
C VAL A 85 2.39 -8.89 -1.59
N THR A 86 1.70 -10.01 -1.70
CA THR A 86 0.75 -10.50 -0.69
C THR A 86 1.35 -11.69 0.02
N TRP A 87 1.09 -11.84 1.31
CA TRP A 87 1.44 -13.06 2.06
C TRP A 87 0.20 -13.95 2.19
N GLY A 88 0.31 -15.21 1.74
CA GLY A 88 -0.79 -16.17 1.62
C GLY A 88 -1.19 -16.45 0.17
N GLU A 89 -1.76 -17.63 -0.09
CA GLU A 89 -2.36 -17.96 -1.38
C GLU A 89 -3.55 -17.04 -1.64
N ILE A 90 -3.30 -16.02 -2.46
CA ILE A 90 -4.35 -15.50 -3.31
C ILE A 90 -4.33 -16.43 -4.50
N ASP A 91 -5.39 -17.22 -4.65
CA ASP A 91 -5.57 -18.26 -5.69
C ASP A 91 -5.55 -17.71 -7.14
N ARG A 92 -5.06 -16.49 -7.33
CA ARG A 92 -4.85 -15.82 -8.60
C ARG A 92 -3.56 -15.03 -8.52
N LYS A 93 -2.72 -15.18 -9.55
CA LYS A 93 -1.79 -14.12 -9.95
C LYS A 93 -2.60 -12.83 -10.00
N VAL A 94 -2.25 -11.88 -9.12
CA VAL A 94 -2.80 -10.54 -9.06
C VAL A 94 -2.42 -9.87 -10.39
N GLU A 95 -3.22 -10.11 -11.43
CA GLU A 95 -3.06 -9.53 -12.77
C GLU A 95 -4.30 -8.70 -13.17
N LYS A 96 -5.48 -8.98 -12.61
CA LYS A 96 -6.74 -8.27 -12.93
C LYS A 96 -7.75 -8.26 -11.78
N ILE A 97 -8.56 -7.20 -11.75
CA ILE A 97 -9.65 -6.94 -10.82
C ILE A 97 -10.84 -6.49 -11.67
N ASP A 98 -11.96 -7.20 -11.62
CA ASP A 98 -13.16 -6.90 -12.42
C ASP A 98 -12.89 -6.70 -13.93
N GLY A 99 -11.99 -7.51 -14.49
CA GLY A 99 -11.59 -7.41 -15.89
C GLY A 99 -10.66 -6.23 -16.23
N LYS A 100 -10.38 -5.33 -15.28
CA LYS A 100 -9.39 -4.26 -15.38
C LYS A 100 -8.04 -4.74 -14.85
N SER A 101 -6.97 -4.45 -15.59
CA SER A 101 -5.59 -4.66 -15.11
C SER A 101 -5.37 -3.82 -13.85
N LEU A 102 -4.50 -4.25 -12.94
CA LEU A 102 -4.09 -3.50 -11.72
C LEU A 102 -3.52 -2.08 -11.97
N LYS A 103 -3.46 -1.66 -13.23
CA LYS A 103 -2.78 -0.44 -13.63
C LYS A 103 -3.50 0.83 -13.21
N ASP A 104 -4.83 0.85 -13.13
CA ASP A 104 -5.52 2.14 -13.16
C ASP A 104 -6.72 2.24 -12.18
N TYR A 105 -6.43 2.51 -10.90
CA TYR A 105 -7.43 3.05 -9.94
C TYR A 105 -7.30 4.55 -9.85
N THR A 106 -8.41 5.27 -9.69
CA THR A 106 -8.32 6.64 -9.19
C THR A 106 -7.76 6.65 -7.77
N LEU A 107 -7.12 7.74 -7.35
CA LEU A 107 -6.67 7.91 -5.96
C LEU A 107 -7.81 7.68 -4.96
N THR A 108 -9.01 8.15 -5.29
CA THR A 108 -10.21 7.97 -4.46
C THR A 108 -10.54 6.48 -4.26
N GLU A 109 -10.57 5.69 -5.34
CA GLU A 109 -10.81 4.25 -5.26
C GLU A 109 -9.69 3.54 -4.50
N TYR A 110 -8.44 3.87 -4.79
CA TYR A 110 -7.26 3.31 -4.12
C TYR A 110 -7.32 3.52 -2.60
N LEU A 111 -7.68 4.72 -2.14
CA LEU A 111 -7.82 5.03 -0.72
C LEU A 111 -8.96 4.26 -0.06
N SER A 112 -10.09 4.07 -0.75
CA SER A 112 -11.27 3.35 -0.23
C SER A 112 -10.96 1.91 0.17
N TYR A 113 -9.88 1.35 -0.37
CA TYR A 113 -9.43 -0.01 -0.06
C TYR A 113 -8.28 -0.10 0.92
N ASN A 114 -7.69 1.02 1.39
CA ASN A 114 -6.51 1.01 2.27
C ASN A 114 -6.90 1.24 3.75
N PHE A 115 -6.68 0.21 4.57
CA PHE A 115 -7.07 0.12 5.97
C PHE A 115 -5.86 -0.09 6.87
N GLY A 116 -5.09 0.97 7.12
CA GLY A 116 -3.96 0.91 8.03
C GLY A 116 -2.65 0.45 7.37
N ALA A 117 -1.53 0.79 8.02
CA ALA A 117 -0.19 0.49 7.55
C ALA A 117 0.83 0.48 8.69
N MET A 118 1.93 -0.21 8.47
CA MET A 118 3.09 -0.28 9.36
C MET A 118 4.37 -0.15 8.53
N VAL A 119 5.39 0.48 9.12
CA VAL A 119 6.69 0.65 8.48
C VAL A 119 7.78 -0.06 9.29
N PHE A 120 8.57 -0.89 8.61
CA PHE A 120 9.68 -1.66 9.15
C PHE A 120 11.00 -1.17 8.55
N LEU A 121 12.03 -1.03 9.38
CA LEU A 121 13.39 -0.76 8.91
C LEU A 121 14.19 -2.07 8.90
N PRO A 122 14.99 -2.36 7.87
CA PRO A 122 15.77 -3.59 7.82
C PRO A 122 16.84 -3.64 8.92
N ILE A 123 17.03 -4.83 9.50
CA ILE A 123 18.22 -5.17 10.31
C ILE A 123 19.30 -5.68 9.35
N PRO A 124 20.59 -5.30 9.49
CA PRO A 124 21.17 -4.49 10.56
C PRO A 124 21.09 -3.00 10.24
N TYR A 125 20.49 -2.24 11.16
CA TYR A 125 20.80 -0.83 11.31
C TYR A 125 22.26 -0.83 11.75
N GLU A 126 23.20 -0.37 10.93
CA GLU A 126 24.46 0.10 11.52
C GLU A 126 24.02 1.12 12.56
N LEU A 127 24.19 0.78 13.84
CA LEU A 127 24.15 1.74 14.91
C LEU A 127 25.28 2.71 14.57
N GLY A 128 24.99 3.71 13.74
CA GLY A 128 25.76 4.95 13.75
C GLY A 128 25.82 5.34 15.22
N ASP A 129 27.04 5.52 15.71
CA ASP A 129 27.37 5.59 17.12
C ASP A 129 26.32 6.41 17.88
N CYS A 130 25.81 5.83 18.96
CA CYS A 130 25.00 6.60 19.90
C CYS A 130 25.90 7.70 20.48
N GLU A 131 25.75 8.93 19.99
CA GLU A 131 26.11 10.15 20.73
C GLU A 131 25.02 10.50 21.75
#